data_AF-A0A2S5CM20-F1
#
_entry.id   AF-A0A2S5CM20-F1
#
_cell.length_a   1.000
_cell.length_b   1.000
_cell.length_c   1.000
_cell.angle_alpha   90.00
_cell.angle_beta   90.00
_cell.angle_gamma   90.00
#
_symmetry.space_group_name_H-M   'P 1'
#
loop_
_entity.id
_entity.type
_entity.pdbx_description
1 polymer ?
#
loop_
_entity_poly.entity_id
_entity_poly.type
_entity_poly.pdbx_seq_one_letter_code
_entity_poly.pdbx_strand_id
1 'polypeptide(L)'
;MINGIQAPYYRYWGKAQKDSQENDDTPKYHLLPYHCLDVAAVGWHLLAPDKPTCKQLAMQLQVTPEWLRTFFTFCLVLHDLGKFSRAFQGCRLKQVGSPPRPF
;
A
#
# COMPACT_ATOMS: atom_id res chain seq x y z
N MET A 1 -24.34 17.10 2.48
CA MET A 1 -23.03 16.77 3.07
C MET A 1 -23.24 15.69 4.13
N ILE A 2 -22.78 14.47 3.88
CA ILE A 2 -22.95 13.34 4.80
C ILE A 2 -21.76 13.35 5.75
N ASN A 3 -22.00 13.56 7.04
CA ASN A 3 -20.96 13.58 8.07
C ASN A 3 -20.33 12.18 8.24
N GLY A 4 -19.15 12.00 7.65
CA GLY A 4 -17.95 11.71 8.45
C GLY A 4 -17.66 10.28 8.93
N ILE A 5 -18.31 9.23 8.42
CA ILE A 5 -17.77 7.86 8.62
C ILE A 5 -16.69 7.61 7.58
N GLN A 6 -15.47 8.09 7.84
CA GLN A 6 -14.31 7.58 7.13
C GLN A 6 -14.10 6.12 7.54
N ALA A 7 -13.99 5.24 6.55
CA ALA A 7 -13.75 3.83 6.80
C ALA A 7 -12.49 3.63 7.67
N PRO A 8 -12.50 2.70 8.64
CA PRO A 8 -11.48 2.60 9.68
C PRO A 8 -10.07 2.33 9.13
N TYR A 9 -9.96 1.77 7.92
CA TYR A 9 -8.70 1.51 7.24
C TYR A 9 -7.98 2.78 6.77
N TYR A 10 -8.64 3.94 6.70
CA TYR A 10 -7.98 5.21 6.40
C TYR A 10 -7.10 5.74 7.56
N ARG A 11 -7.09 5.08 8.72
CA ARG A 11 -6.26 5.46 9.87
C ARG A 11 -4.83 4.89 9.81
N TYR A 12 -4.53 4.03 8.83
CA TYR A 12 -3.25 3.34 8.72
C TYR A 12 -2.34 4.03 7.70
N TRP A 13 -1.07 4.21 8.05
CA TRP A 13 -0.05 4.82 7.20
C TRP A 13 0.84 3.75 6.55
N GLY A 14 1.23 3.96 5.28
CA GLY A 14 2.08 3.02 4.53
C GLY A 14 3.56 3.40 4.47
N LYS A 15 3.89 4.69 4.63
CA LYS A 15 5.24 5.23 4.85
C LYS A 15 5.22 6.29 5.95
N ALA A 16 6.17 6.20 6.89
CA ALA A 16 6.42 7.24 7.86
C ALA A 16 7.38 8.20 7.18
N GLN A 17 6.93 9.43 6.95
CA GLN A 17 7.87 10.47 6.55
C GLN A 17 8.70 10.82 7.78
N LYS A 18 10.01 10.57 7.70
CA LYS A 18 10.98 11.29 8.52
C LYS A 18 10.95 12.74 8.00
N ASP A 19 10.67 13.66 8.90
CA ASP A 19 10.86 15.10 8.71
C ASP A 19 10.01 15.71 7.59
N SER A 20 8.74 16.00 7.90
CA SER A 20 8.18 17.27 7.43
C SER A 20 8.92 18.37 8.18
N GLN A 21 9.84 19.06 7.49
CA GLN A 21 10.43 20.30 7.98
C GLN A 21 9.32 21.19 8.55
N GLU A 22 9.59 21.86 9.66
CA GLU A 22 8.66 22.60 10.54
C GLU A 22 7.83 23.71 9.87
N ASN A 23 7.87 23.87 8.54
CA ASN A 23 7.22 24.95 7.79
C ASN A 23 6.30 24.49 6.64
N ASP A 24 6.00 23.19 6.51
CA ASP A 24 5.06 22.69 5.50
C ASP A 24 3.79 22.17 6.20
N ASP A 25 2.75 23.00 6.29
CA ASP A 25 1.46 22.77 6.98
C ASP A 25 0.63 21.58 6.42
N THR A 26 1.19 20.81 5.48
CA THR A 26 0.58 19.63 4.90
C THR A 26 1.35 18.38 5.28
N PRO A 27 0.92 17.61 6.29
CA PRO A 27 1.54 16.33 6.58
C PRO A 27 1.31 15.39 5.38
N LYS A 28 2.37 15.15 4.60
CA LYS A 28 2.40 14.26 3.43
C LYS A 28 2.39 12.78 3.87
N TYR A 29 1.38 12.34 4.61
CA TYR A 29 1.17 10.92 4.84
C TYR A 29 0.45 10.29 3.64
N HIS A 30 1.05 9.23 3.09
CA HIS A 30 0.38 8.40 2.10
C HIS A 30 -0.38 7.28 2.83
N LEU A 31 -1.72 7.32 2.75
CA LEU A 31 -2.57 6.33 3.41
C LEU A 31 -2.25 4.94 2.86
N LEU A 32 -2.16 3.96 3.76
CA LEU A 32 -1.77 2.59 3.41
C LEU A 32 -2.63 1.97 2.29
N PRO A 33 -3.97 2.14 2.26
CA PRO A 33 -4.78 1.67 1.15
C PRO A 33 -4.41 2.30 -0.21
N TYR A 34 -4.09 3.59 -0.23
CA TYR A 34 -3.68 4.26 -1.47
C TYR A 34 -2.29 3.82 -1.92
N HIS A 35 -1.38 3.58 -0.99
CA HIS A 35 -0.06 3.03 -1.32
C HIS A 35 -0.18 1.67 -2.01
N CYS A 36 -1.02 0.79 -1.47
CA CYS A 36 -1.31 -0.50 -2.07
C CYS A 36 -1.92 -0.38 -3.47
N LEU A 37 -2.84 0.57 -3.66
CA LEU A 37 -3.48 0.82 -4.96
C LEU A 37 -2.51 1.40 -5.99
N ASP A 38 -1.61 2.30 -5.59
CA ASP A 38 -0.58 2.86 -6.47
C ASP A 38 0.35 1.75 -7.00
N VAL A 39 0.81 0.86 -6.11
CA VAL A 39 1.66 -0.29 -6.48
C VAL A 39 0.89 -1.25 -7.40
N ALA A 40 -0.40 -1.50 -7.12
CA ALA A 40 -1.24 -2.33 -7.97
C ALA A 40 -1.48 -1.70 -9.35
N ALA A 41 -1.68 -0.38 -9.44
CA ALA A 41 -1.86 0.33 -10.71
C ALA A 41 -0.60 0.24 -11.58
N VAL A 42 0.59 0.41 -10.98
CA VAL A 42 1.87 0.19 -11.69
C VAL A 42 1.96 -1.26 -12.16
N GLY A 43 1.64 -2.24 -11.30
CA GLY A 43 1.61 -3.65 -11.64
C GLY A 43 0.69 -3.99 -12.80
N TRP A 44 -0.52 -3.41 -12.81
CA TRP A 44 -1.52 -3.59 -13.86
C TRP A 44 -0.97 -3.17 -15.24
N HIS A 45 -0.31 -2.01 -15.31
CA HIS A 45 0.31 -1.54 -16.53
C HIS A 45 1.56 -2.33 -16.90
N LEU A 46 2.38 -2.74 -15.92
CA LEU A 46 3.59 -3.52 -16.14
C LEU A 46 3.28 -4.91 -16.70
N LEU A 47 2.20 -5.54 -16.22
CA LEU A 47 1.74 -6.88 -16.59
C LEU A 47 0.64 -6.87 -17.66
N ALA A 48 0.58 -5.84 -18.51
CA ALA A 48 -0.37 -5.82 -19.63
C ALA A 48 -0.22 -7.09 -20.50
N PRO A 49 -1.30 -7.80 -20.87
CA PRO A 49 -1.24 -9.13 -21.50
C PRO A 49 -0.48 -9.18 -22.83
N ASP A 50 -0.42 -8.05 -23.53
CA ASP A 50 0.29 -7.88 -24.80
C ASP A 50 1.81 -7.80 -24.62
N LYS A 51 2.29 -7.44 -23.43
CA LYS A 51 3.72 -7.24 -23.16
C LYS A 51 4.51 -8.55 -23.13
N PRO A 52 5.75 -8.56 -23.68
CA PRO A 52 6.60 -9.76 -23.69
C PRO A 52 6.85 -10.36 -22.30
N THR A 53 7.07 -9.51 -21.28
CA THR A 53 7.31 -9.93 -19.90
C THR A 53 6.13 -10.71 -19.32
N CYS A 54 4.90 -10.23 -19.52
CA CYS A 54 3.68 -10.91 -19.07
C CYS A 54 3.51 -12.26 -19.78
N LYS A 55 3.71 -12.31 -21.10
CA LYS A 55 3.63 -13.55 -21.89
C LYS A 55 4.67 -14.58 -21.46
N GLN A 56 5.91 -14.15 -21.21
CA GLN A 56 6.99 -15.02 -20.75
C GLN A 56 6.69 -15.61 -19.37
N LEU A 57 6.28 -14.79 -18.41
CA LEU A 57 5.90 -15.25 -17.07
C LEU A 57 4.68 -16.18 -17.10
N ALA A 58 3.67 -15.84 -17.90
CA ALA A 58 2.46 -16.65 -18.05
C ALA A 58 2.78 -18.03 -18.63
N MET A 59 3.66 -18.09 -19.64
CA MET A 59 4.16 -19.34 -20.20
C MET A 59 4.91 -20.18 -19.16
N GLN A 60 5.81 -19.58 -18.39
CA GLN A 60 6.57 -20.28 -17.34
C GLN A 60 5.67 -20.85 -16.25
N LEU A 61 4.62 -20.11 -15.89
CA LEU A 61 3.65 -20.49 -14.85
C LEU A 61 2.49 -21.34 -15.39
N GLN A 62 2.45 -21.60 -16.70
CA GLN A 62 1.39 -22.36 -17.39
C GLN A 62 -0.02 -21.78 -17.15
N VAL A 63 -0.14 -20.46 -17.19
CA VAL A 63 -1.40 -19.71 -17.04
C VAL A 63 -1.61 -18.77 -18.22
N THR A 64 -2.80 -18.18 -18.34
CA THR A 64 -3.03 -17.14 -19.35
C THR A 64 -2.45 -15.79 -18.89
N PRO A 65 -1.95 -14.94 -19.79
CA PRO A 65 -1.48 -13.58 -19.45
C PRO A 65 -2.55 -12.73 -18.74
N GLU A 66 -3.82 -12.88 -19.11
CA GLU A 66 -4.96 -12.17 -18.50
C GLU A 66 -5.17 -12.60 -17.04
N TRP A 67 -5.10 -13.91 -16.80
CA TRP A 67 -5.20 -14.46 -15.45
C TRP A 67 -4.01 -14.01 -14.61
N LEU A 68 -2.79 -14.11 -15.15
CA LEU A 68 -1.56 -13.69 -14.47
C LEU A 68 -1.66 -12.24 -14.02
N ARG A 69 -2.01 -11.32 -14.93
CA ARG A 69 -2.17 -9.90 -14.61
C ARG A 69 -3.15 -9.71 -13.46
N THR A 70 -4.32 -10.33 -13.55
CA THR A 70 -5.40 -10.16 -12.57
C THR A 70 -4.96 -10.66 -11.19
N PHE A 71 -4.42 -11.88 -11.13
CA PHE A 71 -3.97 -12.49 -9.89
C PHE A 71 -2.81 -11.72 -9.25
N PHE A 72 -1.78 -11.36 -10.03
CA PHE A 72 -0.66 -10.60 -9.48
C PHE A 72 -1.05 -9.19 -9.06
N THR A 73 -1.93 -8.51 -9.82
CA THR A 73 -2.43 -7.18 -9.42
C THR A 73 -3.16 -7.26 -8.08
N PHE A 74 -3.98 -8.29 -7.87
CA PHE A 74 -4.60 -8.55 -6.57
C PHE A 74 -3.57 -8.76 -5.45
N CYS A 75 -2.54 -9.57 -5.69
CA CYS A 75 -1.44 -9.75 -4.73
C CYS A 75 -0.71 -8.44 -4.42
N LEU A 76 -0.52 -7.56 -5.41
CA LEU A 76 0.11 -6.24 -5.23
C LEU A 76 -0.74 -5.30 -4.37
N VAL A 77 -2.07 -5.33 -4.49
CA VAL A 77 -2.97 -4.61 -3.57
C VAL A 77 -2.78 -5.10 -2.13
N LEU A 78 -2.46 -6.37 -1.93
CA LEU A 78 -2.30 -6.97 -0.61
C LEU A 78 -0.86 -7.00 -0.08
N HIS A 79 0.13 -6.53 -0.85
CA HIS A 79 1.55 -6.74 -0.53
C HIS A 79 1.95 -6.20 0.85
N ASP A 80 1.32 -5.10 1.25
CA ASP A 80 1.58 -4.40 2.50
C ASP A 80 0.48 -4.63 3.55
N LEU A 81 -0.33 -5.68 3.42
CA LEU A 81 -1.39 -6.00 4.39
C LEU A 81 -0.83 -6.13 5.83
N GLY A 82 0.41 -6.61 5.98
CA GLY A 82 1.11 -6.68 7.27
C GLY A 82 1.32 -5.33 7.95
N LYS A 83 1.27 -4.21 7.20
CA LYS A 83 1.40 -2.86 7.76
C LYS A 83 0.15 -2.39 8.50
N PHE A 84 -1.00 -3.06 8.34
CA PHE A 84 -2.18 -2.85 9.18
C PHE A 84 -2.01 -3.43 10.60
N SER A 85 -0.94 -4.18 10.87
CA SER A 85 -0.68 -4.75 12.20
C SER A 85 -0.26 -3.70 13.23
N ARG A 86 -0.62 -3.95 14.51
CA ARG A 86 -0.15 -3.12 15.64
C ARG A 86 1.38 -3.07 15.74
N ALA A 87 2.05 -4.18 15.43
CA ALA A 87 3.51 -4.27 15.47
C ALA A 87 4.17 -3.27 14.52
N PHE A 88 3.67 -3.19 13.27
CA PHE A 88 4.19 -2.26 12.28
C PHE A 88 3.83 -0.81 12.62
N GLN A 89 2.57 -0.54 12.97
CA GLN A 89 2.12 0.81 13.32
C GLN A 89 2.82 1.34 14.59
N GLY A 90 3.19 0.45 15.52
CA GLY A 90 3.96 0.75 16.73
C GLY A 90 5.42 1.16 16.48
N CYS A 91 6.01 0.84 15.32
CA CYS A 91 7.36 1.30 14.97
C CYS A 91 7.46 2.83 14.85
N ARG A 92 6.34 3.53 14.65
CA ARG A 92 6.29 5.01 14.73
C ARG A 92 6.65 5.53 16.12
N LEU A 93 6.22 4.85 17.19
CA LEU A 93 6.43 5.27 18.59
C LEU A 93 7.88 5.08 19.06
N LYS A 94 8.67 4.25 18.36
CA LYS A 94 10.10 4.11 18.65
C LYS A 94 10.96 5.23 18.03
N GLN A 95 10.42 6.00 17.08
CA GLN A 95 11.16 7.09 16.42
C GLN A 95 10.85 8.48 16.98
N VAL A 96 9.75 8.63 17.71
CA VAL A 96 9.40 9.87 18.43
C VAL A 96 9.11 9.46 19.87
N GLY A 97 9.91 9.91 20.83
CA GLY A 97 9.82 9.59 22.26
C GLY A 97 8.48 9.98 22.89
N SER A 98 7.42 9.25 22.54
CA SER A 98 6.06 9.47 23.00
C SER A 98 5.71 8.47 24.09
N PRO A 99 5.01 8.90 25.16
CA PRO A 99 4.63 8.01 26.25
C PRO A 99 3.65 6.91 25.76
N PRO A 100 3.64 5.74 26.43
CA PRO A 100 2.75 4.64 26.08
C PRO A 100 1.30 5.08 26.24
N ARG A 101 0.44 4.76 25.26
CA ARG A 101 -1.00 5.01 25.37
C ARG A 101 -1.68 3.91 26.19
N PRO A 102 -2.60 4.26 27.11
CA PRO A 102 -3.44 3.28 27.75
C PRO A 102 -4.46 2.73 26.74
N PHE A 103 -4.96 1.54 27.08
CA PHE A 103 -5.83 0.67 26.28
C PHE A 103 -6.98 1.39 25.58
#